data_AF-A0A1G1CD93-F1
#
_entry.id   AF-A0A1G1CD93-F1
#
_cell.length_a   1.000
_cell.length_b   1.000
_cell.length_c   1.000
_cell.angle_alpha   90.00
_cell.angle_beta   90.00
_cell.angle_gamma   90.00
#
_symmetry.space_group_name_H-M   'P 1'
#
loop_
_entity.id
_entity.type
_entity.pdbx_description
1 polymer ?
#
loop_
_entity_poly.entity_id
_entity_poly.type
_entity_poly.pdbx_seq_one_letter_code
_entity_poly.pdbx_strand_id
1 'polypeptide(L)'
;MFATDRLLSGFTALVVLSAVRLAAQPAPAVSSTVTVRDAGPTYRQQSWIDGHKDHKWEQHEITLDNGKACYAVKYTACVDPSHPDTRALEEGYIGMPSPCAANWYHSGFFFIKVNGTEIGVVPLADMRITETGARGGCHMVWDTPDATVRVQFLVLPGGDRLLSQVTWTVKPGRTVTAVSPLFRCYPSFFTSHHRRQGDRTVTTPRAGKHEPETLDLVPAEDTFLLYTDGVFDVAKKEGDGPCAMIFLPEEIASGKVQLTNYPVTTSLEANPETKRLRFTFWDFAGKTNAEALAYLQANAAKMQEELRTIDFRPETMAKFDPGATKAEADKLLAGAGEDAAPFKPRTEKLVTQMTDLKAKAEAGAWDADAEFAKLAPEFETLLWKLKIFALLNAP
;
A
#
# COMPACT_ATOMS: atom_id res chain seq x y z
N MET A 1 -4.35 -22.38 -94.60
CA MET A 1 -4.98 -21.39 -95.50
C MET A 1 -6.06 -20.67 -94.71
N PHE A 2 -5.95 -19.35 -94.65
CA PHE A 2 -6.86 -18.34 -94.08
C PHE A 2 -6.97 -18.16 -92.55
N ALA A 3 -6.57 -16.94 -92.19
CA ALA A 3 -6.63 -16.21 -90.93
C ALA A 3 -8.06 -15.83 -90.49
N THR A 4 -8.22 -15.45 -89.22
CA THR A 4 -8.61 -14.07 -88.84
C THR A 4 -8.48 -13.83 -87.33
N ASP A 5 -7.89 -12.67 -87.01
CA ASP A 5 -7.86 -11.99 -85.72
C ASP A 5 -9.26 -11.59 -85.23
N ARG A 6 -9.43 -11.49 -83.89
CA ARG A 6 -10.07 -10.31 -83.26
C ARG A 6 -9.81 -10.22 -81.75
N LEU A 7 -9.21 -9.09 -81.39
CA LEU A 7 -9.12 -8.49 -80.06
C LEU A 7 -10.51 -8.26 -79.44
N LEU A 8 -10.65 -8.45 -78.13
CA LEU A 8 -11.50 -7.62 -77.28
C LEU A 8 -11.00 -7.61 -75.83
N SER A 9 -10.77 -6.38 -75.40
CA SER A 9 -10.32 -5.84 -74.11
C SER A 9 -11.09 -6.34 -72.88
N GLY A 10 -10.37 -6.86 -71.89
CA GLY A 10 -10.86 -7.09 -70.52
C GLY A 10 -10.34 -6.01 -69.58
N PHE A 11 -11.27 -5.31 -68.92
CA PHE A 11 -11.03 -4.28 -67.91
C PHE A 11 -10.26 -4.83 -66.69
N THR A 12 -9.10 -4.26 -66.38
CA THR A 12 -8.43 -4.45 -65.09
C THR A 12 -9.02 -3.48 -64.08
N ALA A 13 -9.87 -3.98 -63.17
CA ALA A 13 -10.35 -3.20 -62.02
C ALA A 13 -9.21 -3.07 -60.99
N LEU A 14 -8.67 -1.86 -60.86
CA LEU A 14 -7.69 -1.50 -59.84
C LEU A 14 -8.43 -1.35 -58.49
N VAL A 15 -8.38 -2.37 -57.65
CA VAL A 15 -8.83 -2.27 -56.24
C VAL A 15 -7.75 -1.52 -55.47
N VAL A 16 -7.99 -0.24 -55.19
CA VAL A 16 -7.17 0.56 -54.27
C VAL A 16 -7.51 0.12 -52.85
N LEU A 17 -6.66 -0.71 -52.24
CA LEU A 17 -6.68 -0.96 -50.80
C LEU A 17 -6.21 0.31 -50.08
N SER A 18 -7.17 1.11 -49.61
CA SER A 18 -6.92 2.16 -48.62
C SER A 18 -6.54 1.51 -47.30
N ALA A 19 -5.25 1.35 -47.04
CA ALA A 19 -4.73 1.00 -45.73
C ALA A 19 -4.99 2.16 -44.76
N VAL A 20 -6.10 2.11 -44.04
CA VAL A 20 -6.36 2.99 -42.90
C VAL A 20 -5.34 2.63 -41.82
N ARG A 21 -4.27 3.41 -41.72
CA ARG A 21 -3.40 3.39 -40.54
C ARG A 21 -4.24 3.86 -39.36
N LEU A 22 -4.73 2.92 -38.55
CA LEU A 22 -5.14 3.21 -37.17
C LEU A 22 -3.90 3.74 -36.45
N ALA A 23 -3.80 5.07 -36.35
CA ALA A 23 -2.83 5.70 -35.48
C ALA A 23 -3.14 5.18 -34.06
N ALA A 24 -2.18 4.47 -33.46
CA ALA A 24 -2.26 4.06 -32.07
C ALA A 24 -2.55 5.31 -31.24
N GLN A 25 -3.69 5.32 -30.52
CA GLN A 25 -3.95 6.38 -29.56
C GLN A 25 -2.78 6.40 -28.56
N PRO A 26 -2.20 7.57 -28.26
CA PRO A 26 -1.18 7.66 -27.23
C PRO A 26 -1.75 7.07 -25.94
N ALA A 27 -0.97 6.21 -25.29
CA ALA A 27 -1.35 5.66 -23.99
C ALA A 27 -1.73 6.82 -23.05
N PRO A 28 -2.82 6.70 -22.27
CA PRO A 28 -3.24 7.76 -21.37
C PRO A 28 -2.07 8.15 -20.48
N ALA A 29 -1.86 9.45 -20.31
CA ALA A 29 -0.79 9.98 -19.48
C ALA A 29 -0.96 9.42 -18.06
N VAL A 30 0.08 8.74 -17.57
CA VAL A 30 0.13 8.25 -16.20
C VAL A 30 0.00 9.45 -15.28
N SER A 31 -0.95 9.40 -14.34
CA SER A 31 -1.11 10.46 -13.35
C SER A 31 0.21 10.62 -12.60
N SER A 32 0.74 11.84 -12.57
CA SER A 32 1.90 12.19 -11.74
C SER A 32 1.52 12.34 -10.26
N THR A 33 0.24 12.21 -9.92
CA THR A 33 -0.29 12.37 -8.57
C THR A 33 -1.09 11.15 -8.11
N VAL A 34 -1.07 10.94 -6.81
CA VAL A 34 -1.85 9.94 -6.08
C VAL A 34 -2.89 10.69 -5.24
N THR A 35 -4.15 10.27 -5.34
CA THR A 35 -5.24 10.75 -4.51
C THR A 35 -5.49 9.75 -3.38
N VAL A 36 -5.44 10.22 -2.14
CA VAL A 36 -5.84 9.42 -0.98
C VAL A 36 -7.15 9.95 -0.41
N ARG A 37 -8.09 9.04 -0.11
CA ARG A 37 -9.40 9.37 0.46
C ARG A 37 -9.67 8.54 1.69
N ASP A 38 -10.22 9.19 2.71
CA ASP A 38 -10.63 8.57 3.95
C ASP A 38 -12.16 8.59 4.00
N ALA A 39 -12.78 7.40 4.04
CA ALA A 39 -14.23 7.26 4.15
C ALA A 39 -14.76 7.57 5.57
N GLY A 40 -13.85 7.68 6.54
CA GLY A 40 -14.16 7.78 7.96
C GLY A 40 -14.65 6.46 8.56
N PRO A 41 -14.82 6.41 9.89
CA PRO A 41 -15.41 5.27 10.55
C PRO A 41 -16.92 5.22 10.28
N THR A 42 -17.37 4.07 9.80
CA THR A 42 -18.78 3.68 9.71
C THR A 42 -19.05 2.58 10.73
N TYR A 43 -20.31 2.42 11.13
CA TYR A 43 -20.67 1.46 12.15
C TYR A 43 -21.83 0.58 11.73
N ARG A 44 -21.72 -0.71 12.03
CA ARG A 44 -22.78 -1.69 11.85
C ARG A 44 -23.04 -2.45 13.15
N GLN A 45 -24.24 -3.00 13.29
CA GLN A 45 -24.52 -4.01 14.30
C GLN A 45 -24.34 -5.39 13.68
N GLN A 46 -23.69 -6.26 14.43
CA GLN A 46 -23.45 -7.63 14.02
C GLN A 46 -24.46 -8.56 14.70
N SER A 47 -25.07 -9.46 13.94
CA SER A 47 -26.11 -10.36 14.47
C SER A 47 -25.71 -11.83 14.53
N TRP A 48 -24.63 -12.25 13.86
CA TRP A 48 -24.31 -13.68 13.70
C TRP A 48 -23.13 -14.21 14.50
N ILE A 49 -22.35 -13.35 15.15
CA ILE A 49 -21.24 -13.79 16.01
C ILE A 49 -21.79 -14.05 17.41
N ASP A 50 -21.64 -15.28 17.90
CA ASP A 50 -22.13 -15.65 19.22
C ASP A 50 -21.41 -14.86 20.32
N GLY A 51 -22.16 -14.42 21.33
CA GLY A 51 -21.66 -13.48 22.35
C GLY A 51 -21.42 -12.04 21.86
N HIS A 52 -21.62 -11.74 20.58
CA HIS A 52 -21.45 -10.41 19.98
C HIS A 52 -22.69 -9.95 19.20
N LYS A 53 -23.87 -10.49 19.55
CA LYS A 53 -25.15 -10.06 18.99
C LYS A 53 -25.41 -8.62 19.42
N ASP A 54 -25.79 -7.78 18.48
CA ASP A 54 -26.11 -6.35 18.66
C ASP A 54 -24.92 -5.46 19.03
N HIS A 55 -23.72 -6.03 19.14
CA HIS A 55 -22.51 -5.27 19.40
C HIS A 55 -22.24 -4.28 18.26
N LYS A 56 -21.66 -3.14 18.60
CA LYS A 56 -21.21 -2.14 17.62
C LYS A 56 -19.88 -2.57 16.96
N TRP A 57 -19.85 -2.58 15.63
CA TRP A 57 -18.66 -2.87 14.83
C TRP A 57 -18.28 -1.66 14.00
N GLU A 58 -17.02 -1.28 14.07
CA GLU A 58 -16.45 -0.21 13.26
C GLU A 58 -15.90 -0.77 11.95
N GLN A 59 -16.08 -0.02 10.87
CA GLN A 59 -15.41 -0.20 9.59
C GLN A 59 -14.84 1.13 9.14
N HIS A 60 -13.54 1.20 8.87
CA HIS A 60 -12.87 2.42 8.46
C HIS A 60 -11.99 2.11 7.25
N GLU A 61 -12.26 2.73 6.11
CA GLU A 61 -11.56 2.47 4.85
C GLU A 61 -10.80 3.70 4.35
N ILE A 62 -9.56 3.51 3.93
CA ILE A 62 -8.76 4.50 3.21
C ILE A 62 -8.41 3.96 1.83
N THR A 63 -8.72 4.73 0.80
CA THR A 63 -8.43 4.43 -0.61
C THR A 63 -7.22 5.21 -1.09
N LEU A 64 -6.31 4.56 -1.82
CA LEU A 64 -5.12 5.12 -2.45
C LEU A 64 -5.18 4.87 -3.97
N ASP A 65 -5.40 5.93 -4.75
CA ASP A 65 -5.58 5.87 -6.21
C ASP A 65 -4.49 6.68 -6.93
N ASN A 66 -3.71 6.03 -7.79
CA ASN A 66 -2.64 6.66 -8.57
C ASN A 66 -2.95 6.73 -10.09
N GLY A 67 -4.20 6.52 -10.48
CA GLY A 67 -4.68 6.49 -11.86
C GLY A 67 -4.33 5.21 -12.64
N LYS A 68 -3.40 4.38 -12.15
CA LYS A 68 -3.08 3.05 -12.72
C LYS A 68 -3.72 1.92 -11.93
N ALA A 69 -3.72 2.03 -10.60
CA ALA A 69 -4.31 1.09 -9.66
C ALA A 69 -4.98 1.86 -8.51
N CYS A 70 -6.02 1.26 -7.96
CA CYS A 70 -6.74 1.77 -6.80
C CYS A 70 -6.73 0.71 -5.71
N TYR A 71 -5.96 0.97 -4.66
CA TYR A 71 -5.86 0.10 -3.48
C TYR A 71 -6.73 0.66 -2.37
N ALA A 72 -7.33 -0.21 -1.57
CA ALA A 72 -8.02 0.21 -0.35
C ALA A 72 -7.50 -0.62 0.82
N VAL A 73 -7.31 0.02 1.97
CA VAL A 73 -7.02 -0.64 3.25
C VAL A 73 -8.18 -0.38 4.20
N LYS A 74 -8.65 -1.42 4.87
CA LYS A 74 -9.84 -1.36 5.72
C LYS A 74 -9.53 -1.89 7.11
N TYR A 75 -9.87 -1.11 8.13
CA TYR A 75 -9.96 -1.57 9.50
C TYR A 75 -11.36 -2.13 9.80
N THR A 76 -11.45 -3.22 10.55
CA THR A 76 -12.73 -3.75 11.06
C THR A 76 -12.55 -4.38 12.43
N ALA A 77 -13.37 -3.97 13.41
CA ALA A 77 -13.35 -4.56 14.75
C ALA A 77 -14.64 -4.28 15.52
N CYS A 78 -14.91 -5.11 16.53
CA CYS A 78 -15.95 -4.83 17.51
C CYS A 78 -15.49 -3.72 18.46
N VAL A 79 -16.21 -2.60 18.52
CA VAL A 79 -15.90 -1.42 19.36
C VAL A 79 -16.95 -1.20 20.44
N ASP A 80 -17.63 -2.28 20.80
CA ASP A 80 -18.73 -2.22 21.76
C ASP A 80 -18.23 -1.84 23.17
N PRO A 81 -18.91 -0.94 23.90
CA PRO A 81 -18.52 -0.54 25.25
C PRO A 81 -18.48 -1.67 26.27
N SER A 82 -19.08 -2.83 25.99
CA SER A 82 -19.02 -4.02 26.86
C SER A 82 -17.60 -4.56 27.07
N HIS A 83 -16.64 -4.22 26.21
CA HIS A 83 -15.24 -4.61 26.35
C HIS A 83 -14.30 -3.47 25.90
N PRO A 84 -14.18 -2.39 26.69
CA PRO A 84 -13.55 -1.14 26.23
C PRO A 84 -12.08 -1.31 25.82
N ASP A 85 -11.36 -2.21 26.48
CA ASP A 85 -9.92 -2.41 26.33
C ASP A 85 -9.53 -3.55 25.38
N THR A 86 -10.51 -4.26 24.82
CA THR A 86 -10.25 -5.34 23.85
C THR A 86 -11.15 -5.22 22.63
N ARG A 87 -10.77 -5.90 21.56
CA ARG A 87 -11.48 -5.92 20.29
C ARG A 87 -11.70 -7.35 19.89
N ALA A 88 -12.97 -7.72 19.73
CA ALA A 88 -13.29 -8.97 19.07
C ALA A 88 -13.09 -8.81 17.56
N LEU A 89 -12.48 -9.84 16.99
CA LEU A 89 -12.19 -9.96 15.57
C LEU A 89 -13.22 -10.90 14.95
N GLU A 90 -13.82 -10.50 13.83
CA GLU A 90 -14.74 -11.35 13.08
C GLU A 90 -13.96 -12.28 12.15
N GLU A 91 -13.44 -11.71 11.08
CA GLU A 91 -12.71 -12.39 10.01
C GLU A 91 -11.22 -12.01 10.01
N GLY A 92 -10.95 -10.78 10.46
CA GLY A 92 -9.67 -10.14 10.69
C GLY A 92 -9.87 -8.66 11.00
N TYR A 93 -8.80 -7.86 10.89
CA TYR A 93 -8.84 -6.43 11.23
C TYR A 93 -8.10 -5.50 10.27
N ILE A 94 -7.17 -5.98 9.45
CA ILE A 94 -6.64 -5.23 8.29
C ILE A 94 -7.04 -5.97 7.03
N GLY A 95 -7.96 -5.39 6.27
CA GLY A 95 -8.47 -5.90 4.99
C GLY A 95 -7.98 -5.08 3.80
N MET A 96 -8.06 -5.67 2.60
CA MET A 96 -7.74 -5.00 1.33
C MET A 96 -8.92 -5.12 0.33
N PRO A 97 -9.94 -4.25 0.40
CA PRO A 97 -11.16 -4.41 -0.41
C PRO A 97 -11.01 -4.15 -1.91
N SER A 98 -9.96 -3.45 -2.32
CA SER A 98 -9.69 -3.07 -3.70
C SER A 98 -8.21 -3.32 -4.00
N PRO A 99 -7.85 -3.76 -5.22
CA PRO A 99 -8.66 -3.91 -6.45
C PRO A 99 -9.69 -5.05 -6.49
N CYS A 100 -9.44 -6.18 -5.83
CA CYS A 100 -10.36 -7.33 -5.75
C CYS A 100 -10.60 -7.69 -4.29
N ALA A 101 -11.84 -8.08 -3.95
CA ALA A 101 -12.18 -8.47 -2.59
C ALA A 101 -11.63 -9.85 -2.17
N ALA A 102 -11.39 -10.73 -3.14
CA ALA A 102 -10.94 -12.11 -2.92
C ALA A 102 -9.44 -12.20 -2.70
N ASN A 103 -8.66 -11.70 -3.67
CA ASN A 103 -7.21 -11.81 -3.72
C ASN A 103 -6.55 -11.55 -2.38
N TRP A 104 -6.34 -10.31 -1.99
CA TRP A 104 -5.97 -10.01 -0.61
C TRP A 104 -7.24 -9.73 0.17
N TYR A 105 -7.54 -10.57 1.14
CA TYR A 105 -8.89 -10.65 1.68
C TYR A 105 -9.43 -9.30 2.22
N HIS A 106 -10.58 -8.88 1.73
CA HIS A 106 -11.17 -7.57 2.06
C HIS A 106 -11.47 -7.33 3.54
N SER A 107 -11.62 -8.37 4.38
CA SER A 107 -11.93 -8.23 5.81
C SER A 107 -10.75 -8.54 6.75
N GLY A 108 -9.65 -9.09 6.24
CA GLY A 108 -8.60 -9.64 7.09
C GLY A 108 -7.51 -10.32 6.29
N PHE A 109 -6.76 -9.56 5.51
CA PHE A 109 -5.62 -10.07 4.75
C PHE A 109 -4.32 -10.01 5.55
N PHE A 110 -4.20 -9.14 6.55
CA PHE A 110 -2.95 -8.87 7.26
C PHE A 110 -3.16 -8.86 8.79
N PHE A 111 -2.44 -9.75 9.47
CA PHE A 111 -2.45 -9.94 10.92
C PHE A 111 -1.02 -9.82 11.44
N ILE A 112 -0.86 -9.39 12.68
CA ILE A 112 0.44 -9.15 13.29
C ILE A 112 0.36 -9.56 14.75
N LYS A 113 1.24 -10.49 15.13
CA LYS A 113 1.47 -10.83 16.53
C LYS A 113 2.74 -10.19 17.04
N VAL A 114 2.70 -9.67 18.26
CA VAL A 114 3.89 -9.28 19.04
C VAL A 114 3.93 -10.18 20.26
N ASN A 115 5.05 -10.87 20.47
CA ASN A 115 5.22 -11.85 21.56
C ASN A 115 4.06 -12.88 21.63
N GLY A 116 3.57 -13.30 20.46
CA GLY A 116 2.45 -14.25 20.34
C GLY A 116 1.05 -13.66 20.52
N THR A 117 0.92 -12.38 20.90
CA THR A 117 -0.36 -11.69 21.07
C THR A 117 -0.75 -10.94 19.82
N GLU A 118 -1.96 -11.16 19.32
CA GLU A 118 -2.51 -10.47 18.15
C GLU A 118 -2.75 -8.98 18.46
N ILE A 119 -2.16 -8.07 17.69
CA ILE A 119 -2.33 -6.64 17.97
C ILE A 119 -3.75 -6.16 17.67
N GLY A 120 -4.47 -6.85 16.78
CA GLY A 120 -5.85 -6.53 16.42
C GLY A 120 -6.84 -6.62 17.57
N VAL A 121 -6.50 -7.32 18.66
CA VAL A 121 -7.35 -7.35 19.87
C VAL A 121 -7.18 -6.10 20.74
N VAL A 122 -6.19 -5.25 20.45
CA VAL A 122 -6.01 -3.96 21.11
C VAL A 122 -6.78 -2.89 20.33
N PRO A 123 -7.44 -1.93 21.01
CA PRO A 123 -8.04 -0.77 20.34
C PRO A 123 -7.05 -0.10 19.38
N LEU A 124 -7.51 0.17 18.16
CA LEU A 124 -6.77 0.99 17.22
C LEU A 124 -6.53 2.38 17.84
N ALA A 125 -5.26 2.77 17.98
CA ALA A 125 -4.88 4.06 18.54
C ALA A 125 -5.01 5.16 17.49
N ASP A 126 -4.73 4.84 16.23
CA ASP A 126 -4.82 5.79 15.13
C ASP A 126 -5.00 5.13 13.76
N MET A 127 -5.75 5.78 12.87
CA MET A 127 -5.78 5.50 11.44
C MET A 127 -6.11 6.78 10.68
N ARG A 128 -5.25 7.15 9.73
CA ARG A 128 -5.41 8.39 8.95
C ARG A 128 -4.54 8.38 7.68
N ILE A 129 -4.83 9.35 6.82
CA ILE A 129 -3.97 9.72 5.68
C ILE A 129 -2.70 10.38 6.20
N THR A 130 -1.54 10.01 5.64
CA THR A 130 -0.25 10.63 5.96
C THR A 130 0.27 11.53 4.84
N GLU A 131 -0.05 11.24 3.58
CA GLU A 131 0.28 12.12 2.44
C GLU A 131 -0.62 11.86 1.22
N THR A 132 -0.78 12.87 0.37
CA THR A 132 -1.48 12.84 -0.92
C THR A 132 -0.74 13.77 -1.89
N GLY A 133 -0.80 13.53 -3.20
CA GLY A 133 -0.06 14.30 -4.21
C GLY A 133 1.06 13.48 -4.85
N ALA A 134 2.34 13.83 -4.64
CA ALA A 134 3.47 13.16 -5.30
C ALA A 134 3.59 11.67 -4.94
N ARG A 135 3.03 11.26 -3.80
CA ARG A 135 2.80 9.88 -3.36
C ARG A 135 1.52 9.87 -2.54
N GLY A 136 0.95 8.69 -2.30
CA GLY A 136 -0.20 8.54 -1.42
C GLY A 136 0.12 7.57 -0.30
N GLY A 137 -0.08 7.99 0.94
CA GLY A 137 0.21 7.17 2.10
C GLY A 137 -0.83 7.27 3.19
N CYS A 138 -0.96 6.21 3.97
CA CYS A 138 -1.73 6.16 5.20
C CYS A 138 -1.06 5.24 6.22
N HIS A 139 -1.56 5.25 7.45
CA HIS A 139 -1.09 4.35 8.49
C HIS A 139 -2.21 3.93 9.43
N MET A 140 -1.92 2.86 10.17
CA MET A 140 -2.69 2.35 11.30
C MET A 140 -1.72 2.12 12.47
N VAL A 141 -2.13 2.47 13.69
CA VAL A 141 -1.29 2.38 14.89
C VAL A 141 -2.02 1.64 16.00
N TRP A 142 -1.31 0.71 16.64
CA TRP A 142 -1.74 0.01 17.85
C TRP A 142 -0.75 0.28 18.98
N ASP A 143 -1.24 0.72 20.13
CA ASP A 143 -0.41 0.90 21.32
C ASP A 143 -0.54 -0.30 22.28
N THR A 144 0.15 -1.39 21.96
CA THR A 144 0.07 -2.64 22.74
C THR A 144 0.85 -2.53 24.05
N PRO A 145 0.66 -3.45 25.03
CA PRO A 145 1.42 -3.44 26.28
C PRO A 145 2.94 -3.54 26.12
N ASP A 146 3.43 -4.19 25.05
CA ASP A 146 4.86 -4.44 24.81
C ASP A 146 5.51 -3.42 23.86
N ALA A 147 4.76 -2.95 22.87
CA ALA A 147 5.26 -2.03 21.86
C ALA A 147 4.15 -1.20 21.21
N THR A 148 4.51 -0.01 20.73
CA THR A 148 3.68 0.70 19.77
C THR A 148 3.99 0.16 18.37
N VAL A 149 2.99 -0.41 17.70
CA VAL A 149 3.11 -1.00 16.37
C VAL A 149 2.44 -0.09 15.36
N ARG A 150 3.17 0.29 14.30
CA ARG A 150 2.67 1.11 13.20
C ARG A 150 2.76 0.33 11.90
N VAL A 151 1.65 0.24 11.19
CA VAL A 151 1.55 -0.29 9.83
C VAL A 151 1.32 0.88 8.89
N GLN A 152 2.22 1.07 7.94
CA GLN A 152 2.16 2.13 6.93
C GLN A 152 1.86 1.49 5.58
N PHE A 153 1.08 2.19 4.77
CA PHE A 153 0.80 1.83 3.38
C PHE A 153 1.16 2.99 2.48
N LEU A 154 1.72 2.68 1.31
CA LEU A 154 2.21 3.67 0.36
C LEU A 154 1.95 3.20 -1.07
N VAL A 155 1.47 4.12 -1.90
CA VAL A 155 1.35 3.96 -3.35
C VAL A 155 2.12 5.08 -4.02
N LEU A 156 2.87 4.73 -5.07
CA LEU A 156 3.63 5.67 -5.90
C LEU A 156 2.86 6.01 -7.19
N PRO A 157 3.08 7.19 -7.79
CA PRO A 157 2.53 7.54 -9.09
C PRO A 157 2.87 6.50 -10.15
N GLY A 158 1.88 6.03 -10.91
CA GLY A 158 2.09 5.02 -11.95
C GLY A 158 2.52 3.63 -11.48
N GLY A 159 2.59 3.40 -10.16
CA GLY A 159 2.81 2.09 -9.56
C GLY A 159 1.59 1.17 -9.75
N ASP A 160 1.79 -0.14 -9.65
CA ASP A 160 0.72 -1.14 -9.72
C ASP A 160 0.65 -2.00 -8.45
N ARG A 161 1.18 -1.48 -7.35
CA ARG A 161 1.39 -2.23 -6.11
C ARG A 161 1.17 -1.38 -4.88
N LEU A 162 0.74 -2.04 -3.81
CA LEU A 162 0.68 -1.47 -2.48
C LEU A 162 1.97 -1.81 -1.73
N LEU A 163 2.70 -0.79 -1.31
CA LEU A 163 3.87 -0.96 -0.44
C LEU A 163 3.41 -0.89 1.01
N SER A 164 4.03 -1.68 1.89
CA SER A 164 3.75 -1.62 3.32
C SER A 164 5.02 -1.69 4.15
N GLN A 165 5.01 -0.98 5.28
CA GLN A 165 6.03 -1.08 6.31
C GLN A 165 5.36 -1.27 7.67
N VAL A 166 5.78 -2.29 8.41
CA VAL A 166 5.49 -2.44 9.83
C VAL A 166 6.70 -1.95 10.60
N THR A 167 6.50 -1.15 11.64
CA THR A 167 7.53 -0.77 12.62
C THR A 167 7.01 -1.00 14.02
N TRP A 168 7.92 -1.27 14.97
CA TRP A 168 7.55 -1.40 16.37
C TRP A 168 8.56 -0.71 17.30
N THR A 169 8.04 0.14 18.17
CA THR A 169 8.82 0.82 19.21
C THR A 169 8.54 0.15 20.54
N VAL A 170 9.56 -0.47 21.13
CA VAL A 170 9.45 -1.21 22.39
C VAL A 170 9.18 -0.25 23.54
N LYS A 171 8.19 -0.56 24.40
CA LYS A 171 7.87 0.27 25.58
C LYS A 171 8.99 0.17 26.63
N PRO A 172 9.22 1.23 27.44
CA PRO A 172 10.20 1.17 28.53
C PRO A 172 9.98 -0.02 29.46
N GLY A 173 11.05 -0.77 29.75
CA GLY A 173 10.99 -1.98 30.59
C GLY A 173 10.35 -3.20 29.93
N ARG A 174 10.02 -3.15 28.63
CA ARG A 174 9.51 -4.28 27.86
C ARG A 174 10.56 -4.84 26.92
N THR A 175 10.25 -5.99 26.34
CA THR A 175 11.09 -6.66 25.33
C THR A 175 10.18 -7.27 24.28
N VAL A 176 10.56 -7.11 23.00
CA VAL A 176 9.90 -7.78 21.88
C VAL A 176 10.84 -8.88 21.41
N THR A 177 10.44 -10.13 21.63
CA THR A 177 11.23 -11.32 21.27
C THR A 177 10.71 -11.98 19.99
N ALA A 178 9.46 -11.71 19.60
CA ALA A 178 8.87 -12.25 18.39
C ALA A 178 7.90 -11.25 17.76
N VAL A 179 7.95 -11.12 16.44
CA VAL A 179 6.95 -10.43 15.62
C VAL A 179 6.59 -11.34 14.46
N SER A 180 5.32 -11.70 14.35
CA SER A 180 4.86 -12.73 13.41
C SER A 180 3.71 -12.18 12.57
N PRO A 181 3.98 -11.68 11.35
CA PRO A 181 2.92 -11.33 10.42
C PRO A 181 2.30 -12.59 9.80
N LEU A 182 0.98 -12.57 9.65
CA LEU A 182 0.24 -13.57 8.89
C LEU A 182 -0.56 -12.88 7.79
N PHE A 183 -0.52 -13.46 6.61
CA PHE A 183 -1.25 -12.99 5.45
C PHE A 183 -2.29 -14.01 5.00
N ARG A 184 -3.44 -13.54 4.52
CA ARG A 184 -4.52 -14.39 3.99
C ARG A 184 -4.94 -13.89 2.62
N CYS A 185 -4.97 -14.80 1.65
CA CYS A 185 -5.48 -14.54 0.32
C CYS A 185 -6.44 -15.62 -0.19
N TYR A 186 -7.29 -15.23 -1.14
CA TYR A 186 -8.17 -16.10 -1.92
C TYR A 186 -7.86 -15.87 -3.40
N PRO A 187 -6.80 -16.48 -3.94
CA PRO A 187 -6.34 -16.19 -5.30
C PRO A 187 -7.48 -16.33 -6.31
N SER A 188 -7.72 -15.28 -7.08
CA SER A 188 -8.75 -15.14 -8.10
C SER A 188 -10.22 -15.24 -7.68
N PHE A 189 -10.59 -15.99 -6.63
CA PHE A 189 -12.00 -16.34 -6.37
C PHE A 189 -12.30 -16.91 -4.96
N PHE A 190 -13.52 -16.63 -4.45
CA PHE A 190 -14.07 -17.22 -3.22
C PHE A 190 -14.74 -18.59 -3.47
N THR A 191 -13.94 -19.63 -3.64
CA THR A 191 -14.38 -21.01 -3.96
C THR A 191 -15.50 -21.53 -3.03
N SER A 192 -15.30 -21.51 -1.71
CA SER A 192 -16.30 -22.02 -0.76
C SER A 192 -17.60 -21.21 -0.73
N HIS A 193 -17.53 -19.87 -0.78
CA HIS A 193 -18.71 -19.01 -0.79
C HIS A 193 -19.63 -19.33 -1.98
N HIS A 194 -19.02 -19.56 -3.14
CA HIS A 194 -19.73 -19.88 -4.37
C HIS A 194 -19.88 -21.39 -4.63
N ARG A 195 -19.47 -22.25 -3.69
CA ARG A 195 -19.54 -23.72 -3.79
C ARG A 195 -18.90 -24.29 -5.06
N ARG A 196 -17.76 -23.71 -5.46
CA ARG A 196 -16.96 -24.18 -6.60
C ARG A 196 -15.62 -24.72 -6.10
N GLN A 197 -15.02 -25.62 -6.87
CA GLN A 197 -13.67 -26.13 -6.61
C GLN A 197 -12.64 -25.27 -7.34
N GLY A 198 -11.57 -24.88 -6.64
CA GLY A 198 -10.42 -24.18 -7.20
C GLY A 198 -9.27 -25.13 -7.51
N ASP A 199 -8.14 -24.55 -7.89
CA ASP A 199 -6.90 -25.25 -8.24
C ASP A 199 -5.69 -24.40 -7.86
N ARG A 200 -5.49 -24.22 -6.54
CA ARG A 200 -4.59 -23.17 -6.06
C ARG A 200 -3.15 -23.60 -6.02
N THR A 201 -2.28 -22.67 -6.40
CA THR A 201 -0.84 -22.86 -6.32
C THR A 201 -0.15 -21.65 -5.74
N VAL A 202 1.05 -21.88 -5.21
CA VAL A 202 2.03 -20.83 -4.94
C VAL A 202 3.27 -21.13 -5.76
N THR A 203 3.78 -20.10 -6.43
CA THR A 203 5.02 -20.15 -7.20
C THR A 203 6.02 -19.16 -6.63
N THR A 204 7.25 -19.62 -6.48
CA THR A 204 8.43 -18.84 -6.05
C THR A 204 9.54 -19.06 -7.08
N PRO A 205 10.65 -18.30 -7.04
CA PRO A 205 11.82 -18.59 -7.88
C PRO A 205 12.36 -20.02 -7.70
N ARG A 206 12.24 -20.59 -6.50
CA ARG A 206 12.84 -21.88 -6.12
C ARG A 206 11.89 -23.05 -6.33
N ALA A 207 10.62 -22.87 -6.04
CA ALA A 207 9.64 -23.96 -5.94
C ALA A 207 8.21 -23.53 -6.31
N GLY A 208 7.42 -24.51 -6.75
CA GLY A 208 5.97 -24.41 -6.87
C GLY A 208 5.28 -25.48 -6.04
N LYS A 209 4.14 -25.15 -5.43
CA LYS A 209 3.32 -26.06 -4.62
C LYS A 209 1.84 -25.92 -4.97
N HIS A 210 1.10 -27.01 -4.84
CA HIS A 210 -0.33 -27.10 -5.14
C HIS A 210 -1.13 -27.49 -3.89
N GLU A 211 -2.40 -27.13 -3.80
CA GLU A 211 -3.23 -27.54 -2.65
C GLU A 211 -3.42 -29.07 -2.57
N PRO A 212 -3.39 -29.70 -1.37
CA PRO A 212 -3.25 -29.13 -0.04
C PRO A 212 -1.82 -29.26 0.54
N GLU A 213 -0.81 -28.69 -0.13
CA GLU A 213 0.57 -28.73 0.36
C GLU A 213 0.92 -27.54 1.27
N THR A 214 2.06 -27.66 1.96
CA THR A 214 2.73 -26.53 2.62
C THR A 214 4.09 -26.31 1.95
N LEU A 215 4.43 -25.04 1.71
CA LEU A 215 5.76 -24.62 1.30
C LEU A 215 6.48 -23.97 2.48
N ASP A 216 7.56 -24.58 2.97
CA ASP A 216 8.50 -23.89 3.86
C ASP A 216 9.32 -22.91 3.04
N LEU A 217 9.37 -21.65 3.50
CA LEU A 217 10.05 -20.57 2.81
C LEU A 217 11.53 -20.55 3.17
N VAL A 218 12.35 -20.26 2.17
CA VAL A 218 13.76 -19.91 2.29
C VAL A 218 13.85 -18.43 1.92
N PRO A 219 13.83 -17.49 2.89
CA PRO A 219 13.67 -16.07 2.60
C PRO A 219 14.66 -15.50 1.57
N ALA A 220 15.90 -15.99 1.56
CA ALA A 220 16.94 -15.56 0.62
C ALA A 220 16.73 -16.05 -0.83
N GLU A 221 15.94 -17.11 -1.05
CA GLU A 221 15.70 -17.72 -2.36
C GLU A 221 14.27 -17.45 -2.87
N ASP A 222 13.29 -17.40 -1.97
CA ASP A 222 11.87 -17.18 -2.29
C ASP A 222 11.56 -15.68 -2.37
N THR A 223 12.24 -14.98 -3.28
CA THR A 223 12.23 -13.50 -3.37
C THR A 223 10.90 -12.90 -3.81
N PHE A 224 9.98 -13.72 -4.32
CA PHE A 224 8.57 -13.39 -4.50
C PHE A 224 7.70 -14.62 -4.25
N LEU A 225 6.44 -14.39 -3.88
CA LEU A 225 5.39 -15.41 -3.79
C LEU A 225 4.25 -14.99 -4.72
N LEU A 226 3.96 -15.80 -5.75
CA LEU A 226 2.80 -15.65 -6.62
C LEU A 226 1.76 -16.70 -6.25
N TYR A 227 0.56 -16.27 -5.88
CA TYR A 227 -0.56 -17.13 -5.59
C TYR A 227 -1.54 -17.12 -6.75
N THR A 228 -1.87 -18.29 -7.27
CA THR A 228 -2.75 -18.44 -8.43
C THR A 228 -3.85 -19.45 -8.17
N ASP A 229 -4.86 -19.42 -9.04
CA ASP A 229 -5.82 -20.51 -9.18
C ASP A 229 -5.90 -20.91 -10.66
N GLY A 230 -5.69 -22.20 -10.94
CA GLY A 230 -5.69 -22.74 -12.30
C GLY A 230 -7.09 -22.83 -12.91
N VAL A 231 -8.16 -22.94 -12.12
CA VAL A 231 -9.56 -22.96 -12.58
C VAL A 231 -10.03 -21.54 -12.85
N PHE A 232 -9.74 -20.62 -11.93
CA PHE A 232 -10.19 -19.23 -11.96
C PHE A 232 -9.14 -18.28 -12.56
N ASP A 233 -8.49 -18.71 -13.64
CA ASP A 233 -7.57 -17.87 -14.40
C ASP A 233 -8.35 -16.96 -15.36
N VAL A 234 -7.97 -15.68 -15.42
CA VAL A 234 -8.52 -14.70 -16.37
C VAL A 234 -8.38 -15.19 -17.83
N ALA A 235 -7.36 -16.00 -18.14
CA ALA A 235 -7.19 -16.61 -19.46
C ALA A 235 -8.38 -17.50 -19.86
N LYS A 236 -9.07 -18.07 -18.87
CA LYS A 236 -10.28 -18.89 -19.02
C LYS A 236 -11.57 -18.08 -18.91
N LYS A 237 -11.46 -16.75 -18.79
CA LYS A 237 -12.58 -15.81 -18.52
C LYS A 237 -13.31 -16.13 -17.21
N GLU A 238 -12.56 -16.61 -16.23
CA GLU A 238 -13.03 -16.94 -14.89
C GLU A 238 -12.18 -16.17 -13.87
N GLY A 239 -12.75 -15.87 -12.70
CA GLY A 239 -12.05 -15.21 -11.61
C GLY A 239 -11.56 -13.77 -11.91
N ASP A 240 -10.89 -13.20 -10.92
CA ASP A 240 -10.41 -11.82 -10.96
C ASP A 240 -8.91 -11.67 -11.24
N GLY A 241 -8.15 -12.78 -11.25
CA GLY A 241 -6.69 -12.77 -11.44
C GLY A 241 -5.91 -13.15 -10.18
N PRO A 242 -4.61 -13.52 -10.31
CA PRO A 242 -3.79 -14.00 -9.20
C PRO A 242 -3.38 -12.85 -8.27
N CYS A 243 -2.75 -13.13 -7.13
CA CYS A 243 -2.13 -12.09 -6.31
C CYS A 243 -0.69 -12.44 -5.92
N ALA A 244 0.11 -11.48 -5.50
CA ALA A 244 1.51 -11.74 -5.18
C ALA A 244 2.06 -10.84 -4.09
N MET A 245 3.13 -11.30 -3.44
CA MET A 245 3.87 -10.50 -2.48
C MET A 245 5.39 -10.65 -2.61
N ILE A 246 6.10 -9.61 -2.18
CA ILE A 246 7.54 -9.61 -1.91
C ILE A 246 7.75 -9.16 -0.46
N PHE A 247 8.77 -9.72 0.18
CA PHE A 247 9.31 -9.27 1.47
C PHE A 247 10.84 -9.09 1.36
N LEU A 248 11.45 -8.41 2.34
CA LEU A 248 12.91 -8.28 2.43
C LEU A 248 13.51 -9.49 3.18
N PRO A 249 14.39 -10.29 2.57
CA PRO A 249 14.95 -11.50 3.16
C PRO A 249 15.66 -11.24 4.48
N GLU A 250 16.39 -10.13 4.57
CA GLU A 250 17.11 -9.72 5.78
C GLU A 250 16.21 -9.38 6.98
N GLU A 251 14.90 -9.18 6.75
CA GLU A 251 13.91 -8.87 7.79
C GLU A 251 13.12 -10.10 8.25
N ILE A 252 13.23 -11.22 7.54
CA ILE A 252 12.46 -12.45 7.77
C ILE A 252 13.39 -13.58 8.21
N ALA A 253 13.15 -14.11 9.42
CA ALA A 253 13.90 -15.24 9.95
C ALA A 253 13.44 -16.57 9.35
N SER A 254 12.13 -16.76 9.19
CA SER A 254 11.54 -17.94 8.58
C SER A 254 10.12 -17.67 8.10
N GLY A 255 9.53 -18.60 7.37
CA GLY A 255 8.12 -18.51 6.99
C GLY A 255 7.61 -19.76 6.30
N LYS A 256 6.31 -19.79 6.06
CA LYS A 256 5.64 -20.89 5.38
C LYS A 256 4.36 -20.44 4.71
N VAL A 257 4.00 -21.09 3.62
CA VAL A 257 2.73 -20.92 2.91
C VAL A 257 1.92 -22.20 3.06
N GLN A 258 0.72 -22.11 3.64
CA GLN A 258 -0.25 -23.20 3.69
C GLN A 258 -1.23 -23.02 2.54
N LEU A 259 -1.29 -24.00 1.64
CA LEU A 259 -2.28 -24.04 0.58
C LEU A 259 -3.46 -24.90 1.01
N THR A 260 -4.64 -24.32 0.96
CA THR A 260 -5.89 -25.05 1.15
C THR A 260 -6.83 -24.71 0.01
N ASN A 261 -7.89 -25.51 -0.15
CA ASN A 261 -8.93 -25.30 -1.15
C ASN A 261 -9.77 -24.02 -0.94
N TYR A 262 -9.58 -23.27 0.15
CA TYR A 262 -10.34 -22.04 0.39
C TYR A 262 -9.56 -20.81 0.87
N PRO A 263 -8.72 -20.79 1.92
CA PRO A 263 -7.72 -19.72 2.03
C PRO A 263 -6.31 -20.24 1.71
N VAL A 264 -5.48 -19.37 1.14
CA VAL A 264 -4.02 -19.53 1.21
C VAL A 264 -3.51 -18.62 2.31
N THR A 265 -2.68 -19.14 3.21
CA THR A 265 -2.12 -18.35 4.31
C THR A 265 -0.60 -18.38 4.30
N THR A 266 0.00 -17.21 4.46
CA THR A 266 1.46 -17.05 4.55
C THR A 266 1.80 -16.55 5.94
N SER A 267 2.51 -17.36 6.71
CA SER A 267 2.98 -17.00 8.05
C SER A 267 4.47 -16.73 7.98
N LEU A 268 4.92 -15.57 8.45
CA LEU A 268 6.35 -15.26 8.55
C LEU A 268 6.73 -15.00 10.00
N GLU A 269 8.00 -15.24 10.32
CA GLU A 269 8.63 -14.82 11.57
C GLU A 269 9.67 -13.76 11.25
N ALA A 270 9.52 -12.58 11.86
CA ALA A 270 10.46 -11.49 11.70
C ALA A 270 11.79 -11.79 12.39
N ASN A 271 12.85 -11.14 11.92
CA ASN A 271 13.99 -10.87 12.78
C ASN A 271 13.65 -9.69 13.71
N PRO A 272 13.42 -9.89 15.02
CA PRO A 272 12.94 -8.83 15.91
C PRO A 272 13.94 -7.67 16.09
N GLU A 273 15.21 -7.86 15.72
CA GLU A 273 16.26 -6.84 15.80
C GLU A 273 16.17 -5.80 14.68
N THR A 274 15.51 -6.10 13.56
CA THR A 274 15.35 -5.11 12.48
C THR A 274 14.42 -3.96 12.85
N LYS A 275 13.55 -4.15 13.87
CA LYS A 275 12.50 -3.23 14.32
C LYS A 275 11.53 -2.81 13.21
N ARG A 276 11.56 -3.51 12.07
CA ARG A 276 10.72 -3.24 10.92
C ARG A 276 10.54 -4.47 10.03
N LEU A 277 9.46 -4.46 9.26
CA LEU A 277 9.18 -5.38 8.16
C LEU A 277 8.65 -4.61 6.97
N ARG A 278 9.06 -4.96 5.77
CA ARG A 278 8.60 -4.34 4.53
C ARG A 278 8.05 -5.35 3.56
N PHE A 279 6.93 -4.97 2.95
CA PHE A 279 6.19 -5.80 2.01
C PHE A 279 5.81 -5.01 0.78
N THR A 280 5.65 -5.73 -0.32
CA THR A 280 4.95 -5.24 -1.51
C THR A 280 3.85 -6.23 -1.85
N PHE A 281 2.66 -5.73 -2.16
CA PHE A 281 1.49 -6.52 -2.54
C PHE A 281 1.02 -6.13 -3.94
N TRP A 282 0.77 -7.14 -4.76
CA TRP A 282 0.03 -7.01 -6.01
C TRP A 282 -1.27 -7.76 -5.90
N ASP A 283 -2.34 -7.14 -6.39
CA ASP A 283 -3.61 -7.81 -6.59
C ASP A 283 -3.72 -8.43 -7.99
N PHE A 284 -2.93 -7.96 -8.97
CA PHE A 284 -3.00 -8.38 -10.39
C PHE A 284 -4.41 -8.60 -10.96
N ALA A 285 -5.40 -7.84 -10.47
CA ALA A 285 -6.76 -7.87 -10.99
C ALA A 285 -6.78 -7.71 -12.51
N GLY A 286 -7.50 -8.60 -13.19
CA GLY A 286 -7.63 -8.66 -14.64
C GLY A 286 -6.40 -9.20 -15.38
N LYS A 287 -5.38 -9.74 -14.69
CA LYS A 287 -4.23 -10.40 -15.31
C LYS A 287 -4.38 -11.91 -15.26
N THR A 288 -3.85 -12.56 -16.29
CA THR A 288 -3.69 -14.01 -16.32
C THR A 288 -2.57 -14.46 -15.37
N ASN A 289 -2.59 -15.72 -14.98
CA ASN A 289 -1.52 -16.32 -14.16
C ASN A 289 -0.14 -16.20 -14.85
N ALA A 290 -0.10 -16.42 -16.17
CA ALA A 290 1.12 -16.34 -16.96
C ALA A 290 1.69 -14.91 -17.03
N GLU A 291 0.82 -13.89 -17.22
CA GLU A 291 1.26 -12.49 -17.24
C GLU A 291 1.83 -12.06 -15.88
N ALA A 292 1.18 -12.43 -14.79
CA ALA A 292 1.65 -12.11 -13.44
C ALA A 292 3.01 -12.76 -13.14
N LEU A 293 3.19 -14.04 -13.50
CA LEU A 293 4.46 -14.73 -13.33
C LEU A 293 5.58 -14.09 -14.15
N ALA A 294 5.34 -13.83 -15.43
CA ALA A 294 6.33 -13.20 -16.30
C ALA A 294 6.71 -11.80 -15.80
N TYR A 295 5.74 -11.03 -15.28
CA TYR A 295 5.98 -9.73 -14.68
C TYR A 295 6.90 -9.82 -13.46
N LEU A 296 6.63 -10.75 -12.53
CA LEU A 296 7.45 -10.93 -11.33
C LEU A 296 8.86 -11.41 -11.67
N GLN A 297 8.99 -12.38 -12.57
CA GLN A 297 10.29 -12.87 -13.04
C GLN A 297 11.16 -11.75 -13.63
N ALA A 298 10.54 -10.81 -14.34
CA ALA A 298 11.25 -9.68 -14.94
C ALA A 298 11.57 -8.54 -13.96
N ASN A 299 10.80 -8.36 -12.88
CA ASN A 299 10.85 -7.13 -12.09
C ASN A 299 11.11 -7.30 -10.58
N ALA A 300 10.93 -8.51 -10.02
CA ALA A 300 10.94 -8.71 -8.57
C ALA A 300 12.24 -8.21 -7.90
N ALA A 301 13.41 -8.47 -8.49
CA ALA A 301 14.69 -8.02 -7.95
C ALA A 301 14.79 -6.48 -7.86
N LYS A 302 14.35 -5.77 -8.91
CA LYS A 302 14.31 -4.29 -8.91
C LYS A 302 13.33 -3.78 -7.85
N MET A 303 12.17 -4.40 -7.73
CA MET A 303 11.14 -4.01 -6.77
C MET A 303 11.58 -4.23 -5.32
N GLN A 304 12.34 -5.30 -5.07
CA GLN A 304 12.90 -5.58 -3.76
C GLN A 304 13.94 -4.52 -3.36
N GLU A 305 14.78 -4.06 -4.29
CA GLU A 305 15.72 -2.97 -4.03
C GLU A 305 15.00 -1.62 -3.81
N GLU A 306 13.95 -1.34 -4.58
CA GLU A 306 13.10 -0.17 -4.34
C GLU A 306 12.44 -0.22 -2.95
N LEU A 307 11.92 -1.39 -2.56
CA LEU A 307 11.34 -1.61 -1.24
C LEU A 307 12.36 -1.43 -0.10
N ARG A 308 13.62 -1.82 -0.32
CA ARG A 308 14.71 -1.64 0.65
C ARG A 308 15.06 -0.17 0.87
N THR A 309 15.00 0.64 -0.18
CA THR A 309 15.48 2.03 -0.16
C THR A 309 14.38 3.06 0.11
N ILE A 310 13.11 2.74 -0.16
CA ILE A 310 12.03 3.69 -0.02
C ILE A 310 11.85 4.20 1.42
N ASP A 311 11.59 5.50 1.55
CA ASP A 311 11.22 6.14 2.81
C ASP A 311 9.69 6.19 2.95
N PHE A 312 9.17 5.53 3.99
CA PHE A 312 7.75 5.50 4.30
C PHE A 312 7.28 6.72 5.12
N ARG A 313 8.19 7.60 5.56
CA ARG A 313 7.80 8.88 6.16
C ARG A 313 7.15 9.76 5.09
N PRO A 314 6.19 10.63 5.45
CA PRO A 314 5.62 11.62 4.52
C PRO A 314 6.73 12.39 3.81
N GLU A 315 6.59 12.63 2.51
CA GLU A 315 7.67 13.23 1.72
C GLU A 315 8.07 14.62 2.24
N THR A 316 7.09 15.39 2.73
CA THR A 316 7.30 16.69 3.38
C THR A 316 8.20 16.58 4.62
N MET A 317 8.05 15.54 5.42
CA MET A 317 8.88 15.25 6.60
C MET A 317 10.26 14.68 6.20
N ALA A 318 10.30 13.83 5.18
CA ALA A 318 11.54 13.20 4.71
C ALA A 318 12.51 14.24 4.11
N LYS A 319 11.97 15.21 3.36
CA LYS A 319 12.75 16.28 2.71
C LYS A 319 12.99 17.51 3.59
N PHE A 320 12.39 17.56 4.78
CA PHE A 320 12.57 18.69 5.68
C PHE A 320 13.99 18.71 6.24
N ASP A 321 14.74 19.74 5.86
CA ASP A 321 16.04 20.07 6.44
C ASP A 321 15.87 21.26 7.40
N PRO A 322 16.01 21.06 8.73
CA PRO A 322 15.89 22.13 9.71
C PRO A 322 16.85 23.29 9.47
N GLY A 323 18.09 23.01 9.06
CA GLY A 323 19.13 24.00 8.84
C GLY A 323 18.87 24.84 7.60
N ALA A 324 18.59 24.18 6.47
CA ALA A 324 18.26 24.87 5.23
C ALA A 324 16.95 25.67 5.36
N THR A 325 15.94 25.10 6.02
CA THR A 325 14.65 25.77 6.25
C THR A 325 14.82 27.01 7.12
N LYS A 326 15.59 26.92 8.21
CA LYS A 326 15.89 28.06 9.05
C LYS A 326 16.63 29.15 8.27
N ALA A 327 17.63 28.77 7.48
CA ALA A 327 18.39 29.71 6.66
C ALA A 327 17.51 30.41 5.61
N GLU A 328 16.60 29.69 4.94
CA GLU A 328 15.63 30.29 4.01
C GLU A 328 14.69 31.26 4.74
N ALA A 329 14.13 30.85 5.88
CA ALA A 329 13.25 31.70 6.67
C ALA A 329 13.95 32.99 7.13
N ASP A 330 15.17 32.88 7.68
CA ASP A 330 15.97 34.02 8.13
C ASP A 330 16.29 34.96 6.95
N LYS A 331 16.65 34.42 5.78
CA LYS A 331 16.88 35.20 4.56
C LYS A 331 15.63 35.94 4.11
N LEU A 332 14.47 35.29 4.11
CA LEU A 332 13.22 35.88 3.67
C LEU A 332 12.72 36.95 4.65
N LEU A 333 12.86 36.73 5.96
CA LEU A 333 12.57 37.72 6.98
C LEU A 333 13.46 38.96 6.83
N ALA A 334 14.75 38.77 6.55
CA ALA A 334 15.66 39.89 6.29
C ALA A 334 15.31 40.64 5.00
N GLY A 335 15.01 39.92 3.92
CA GLY A 335 14.64 40.52 2.64
C GLY A 335 13.31 41.27 2.68
N ALA A 336 12.35 40.81 3.48
CA ALA A 336 11.06 41.45 3.66
C ALA A 336 11.11 42.73 4.52
N GLY A 337 12.24 43.05 5.19
CA GLY A 337 12.40 44.32 5.90
C GLY A 337 11.34 44.58 6.96
N GLU A 338 10.76 45.78 6.98
CA GLU A 338 9.72 46.17 7.95
C GLU A 338 8.42 45.37 7.78
N ASP A 339 8.09 44.94 6.56
CA ASP A 339 6.90 44.12 6.27
C ASP A 339 6.97 42.72 6.89
N ALA A 340 8.17 42.28 7.31
CA ALA A 340 8.36 41.01 8.02
C ALA A 340 7.84 41.03 9.46
N ALA A 341 7.71 42.21 10.08
CA ALA A 341 7.39 42.37 11.50
C ALA A 341 6.18 41.55 11.98
N PRO A 342 5.01 41.54 11.30
CA PRO A 342 3.86 40.73 11.73
C PRO A 342 4.07 39.21 11.57
N PHE A 343 4.98 38.77 10.72
CA PHE A 343 5.19 37.34 10.39
C PHE A 343 6.34 36.70 11.17
N LYS A 344 7.31 37.49 11.63
CA LYS A 344 8.52 37.00 12.29
C LYS A 344 8.23 36.06 13.48
N PRO A 345 7.40 36.42 14.48
CA PRO A 345 7.17 35.54 15.64
C PRO A 345 6.56 34.20 15.25
N ARG A 346 5.63 34.19 14.28
CA ARG A 346 4.97 32.96 13.84
C ARG A 346 5.91 32.08 13.03
N THR A 347 6.74 32.67 12.16
CA THR A 347 7.72 31.96 11.34
C THR A 347 8.76 31.26 12.21
N GLU A 348 9.36 31.98 13.16
CA GLU A 348 10.36 31.41 14.10
C GLU A 348 9.77 30.28 14.95
N LYS A 349 8.52 30.47 15.42
CA LYS A 349 7.79 29.42 16.16
C LYS A 349 7.58 28.18 15.30
N LEU A 350 7.12 28.31 14.06
CA LEU A 350 6.87 27.16 13.19
C LEU A 350 8.15 26.41 12.84
N VAL A 351 9.24 27.10 12.50
CA VAL A 351 10.55 26.46 12.25
C VAL A 351 10.99 25.64 13.45
N THR A 352 10.87 26.19 14.66
CA THR A 352 11.21 25.48 15.91
C THR A 352 10.32 24.25 16.10
N GLN A 353 8.99 24.42 16.02
CA GLN A 353 8.04 23.32 16.20
C GLN A 353 8.25 22.19 15.17
N MET A 354 8.47 22.53 13.90
CA MET A 354 8.71 21.54 12.84
C MET A 354 10.05 20.83 13.03
N THR A 355 11.08 21.53 13.53
CA THR A 355 12.38 20.93 13.90
C THR A 355 12.24 19.92 15.05
N ASP A 356 11.50 20.28 16.10
CA ASP A 356 11.25 19.38 17.23
C ASP A 356 10.45 18.15 16.81
N LEU A 357 9.44 18.34 15.96
CA LEU A 357 8.63 17.24 15.41
C LEU A 357 9.47 16.31 14.53
N LYS A 358 10.36 16.87 13.70
CA LYS A 358 11.31 16.09 12.90
C LYS A 358 12.18 15.20 13.77
N ALA A 359 12.76 15.75 14.84
CA ALA A 359 13.58 14.98 15.79
C ALA A 359 12.77 13.88 16.50
N LYS A 360 11.53 14.18 16.91
CA LYS A 360 10.62 13.19 17.52
C LYS A 360 10.26 12.06 16.56
N ALA A 361 9.94 12.38 15.30
CA ALA A 361 9.64 11.39 14.28
C ALA A 361 10.84 10.46 14.02
N GLU A 362 12.07 11.01 14.00
CA GLU A 362 13.31 10.24 13.88
C GLU A 362 13.58 9.35 15.09
N ALA A 363 13.10 9.75 16.28
CA ALA A 363 13.11 8.92 17.48
C ALA A 363 11.95 7.89 17.54
N GLY A 364 11.11 7.81 16.50
CA GLY A 364 10.03 6.83 16.40
C GLY A 364 8.69 7.28 16.99
N ALA A 365 8.51 8.57 17.31
CA ALA A 365 7.21 9.11 17.70
C ALA A 365 6.28 9.22 16.48
N TRP A 366 5.31 8.32 16.39
CA TRP A 366 4.44 8.18 15.22
C TRP A 366 3.50 9.39 15.01
N ASP A 367 3.13 10.07 16.10
CA ASP A 367 2.23 11.22 16.11
C ASP A 367 2.91 12.47 15.55
N ALA A 368 4.24 12.53 15.63
CA ALA A 368 5.03 13.65 15.14
C ALA A 368 4.87 13.88 13.63
N ASP A 369 4.72 12.83 12.83
CA ASP A 369 4.44 12.94 11.39
C ASP A 369 3.13 13.68 11.13
N ALA A 370 2.09 13.35 11.90
CA ALA A 370 0.77 13.94 11.71
C ALA A 370 0.71 15.38 12.20
N GLU A 371 1.34 15.69 13.34
CA GLU A 371 1.44 17.07 13.81
C GLU A 371 2.28 17.92 12.84
N PHE A 372 3.34 17.36 12.26
CA PHE A 372 4.13 18.06 11.24
C PHE A 372 3.29 18.37 10.00
N ALA A 373 2.52 17.39 9.52
CA ALA A 373 1.64 17.56 8.36
C ALA A 373 0.57 18.66 8.57
N LYS A 374 0.12 18.89 9.81
CA LYS A 374 -0.78 20.01 10.14
C LYS A 374 -0.10 21.38 10.03
N LEU A 375 1.19 21.47 10.40
CA LEU A 375 1.95 22.72 10.40
C LEU A 375 2.50 23.09 9.02
N ALA A 376 2.81 22.11 8.18
CA ALA A 376 3.49 22.34 6.90
C ALA A 376 2.73 23.30 5.95
N PRO A 377 1.41 23.18 5.71
CA PRO A 377 0.70 24.10 4.81
C PRO A 377 0.68 25.56 5.31
N GLU A 378 0.58 25.75 6.63
CA GLU A 378 0.65 27.08 7.23
C GLU A 378 2.04 27.69 7.04
N PHE A 379 3.08 26.90 7.28
CA PHE A 379 4.46 27.33 7.10
C PHE A 379 4.76 27.69 5.64
N GLU A 380 4.34 26.87 4.68
CA GLU A 380 4.46 27.15 3.25
C GLU A 380 3.75 28.45 2.85
N THR A 381 2.54 28.68 3.39
CA THR A 381 1.78 29.93 3.16
C THR A 381 2.55 31.15 3.67
N LEU A 382 3.18 31.05 4.84
CA LEU A 382 3.98 32.13 5.41
C LEU A 382 5.25 32.39 4.61
N LEU A 383 5.96 31.35 4.18
CA LEU A 383 7.13 31.50 3.32
C LEU A 383 6.76 32.20 2.00
N TRP A 384 5.60 31.89 1.41
CA TRP A 384 5.13 32.59 0.21
C TRP A 384 4.86 34.07 0.45
N LYS A 385 4.23 34.44 1.56
CA LYS A 385 4.03 35.86 1.92
C LYS A 385 5.36 36.58 2.07
N LEU A 386 6.31 35.99 2.79
CA LEU A 386 7.64 36.56 2.96
C LEU A 386 8.41 36.66 1.63
N LYS A 387 8.26 35.69 0.72
CA LYS A 387 8.82 35.76 -0.65
C LYS A 387 8.29 36.95 -1.43
N ILE A 388 7.00 37.25 -1.32
CA ILE A 388 6.38 38.42 -1.97
C ILE A 388 6.97 39.72 -1.40
N PHE A 389 7.01 39.88 -0.08
CA PHE A 389 7.59 41.09 0.52
C PHE A 389 9.08 41.25 0.22
N ALA A 390 9.86 40.17 0.28
CA ALA A 390 11.27 40.20 -0.08
C ALA A 390 11.51 40.57 -1.55
N LEU A 391 10.59 40.21 -2.46
CA LEU A 391 10.64 40.62 -3.86
C LEU A 391 10.26 42.11 -4.02
N LEU A 392 9.24 42.58 -3.31
CA LEU A 392 8.79 43.98 -3.37
C LEU A 392 9.81 44.95 -2.76
N ASN A 393 10.59 44.50 -1.79
CA ASN A 393 11.62 45.27 -1.10
C ASN A 393 13.02 45.08 -1.71
N ALA A 394 13.13 44.32 -2.81
CA ALA A 394 14.38 44.20 -3.56
C ALA A 394 14.72 45.52 -4.26
N PRO A 395 16.01 45.95 -4.24
CA PRO A 395 16.45 47.25 -4.77
C PRO A 395 16.38 47.40 -6.29
#